data_AF-A0A8S3FQ76-F1
#
_entry.id   AF-A0A8S3FQ76-F1
#
_cell.length_a   1.000
_cell.length_b   1.000
_cell.length_c   1.000
_cell.angle_alpha   90.00
_cell.angle_beta   90.00
_cell.angle_gamma   90.00
#
_symmetry.space_group_name_H-M   'P 1'
#
loop_
_entity.id
_entity.type
_entity.pdbx_description
1 polymer ?
#
loop_
_entity_poly.entity_id
_entity_poly.type
_entity_poly.pdbx_seq_one_letter_code
_entity_poly.pdbx_strand_id
1 'polypeptide(L)'
;MLSKKSIPTVAASDAERLEPIVYLFRTEQDFVYLWEQDSGSWLGGELSHIKNMLHAHKTFFIENEAVAIVQHLYPLYTLEIKSTNTNLELNQYAQQAIGQLPFIYDTRTYKDFLDIWGTHVILETLIGGMHEQQALVKDCIFRSTYFTRGLTESELELRLKADLLSRTSMNDSYYDSRRRIILDHRIGGESNVSNIDQWKQSLNSKPALLKINKYTPWSDIVHNSIIKANLQTAITSRIKLAANTRIDELNQVQRYKLDALFVQ
;
A
#
# COMPACT_ATOMS: atom_id res chain seq x y z
N MET A 1 -11.69 16.55 8.91
CA MET A 1 -11.79 15.27 9.64
C MET A 1 -12.07 14.20 8.59
N LEU A 2 -11.04 13.49 8.13
CA LEU A 2 -11.22 12.38 7.18
C LEU A 2 -11.82 11.19 7.93
N SER A 3 -12.89 10.62 7.37
CA SER A 3 -13.52 9.41 7.87
C SER A 3 -12.53 8.25 7.79
N LYS A 4 -12.23 7.64 8.95
CA LYS A 4 -11.42 6.44 9.06
C LYS A 4 -12.15 5.27 8.39
N LYS A 5 -11.94 5.06 7.10
CA LYS A 5 -12.35 3.81 6.43
C LYS A 5 -11.19 2.82 6.55
N SER A 6 -11.23 1.97 7.56
CA SER A 6 -10.39 0.77 7.63
C SER A 6 -10.76 -0.17 6.48
N ILE A 7 -9.79 -0.85 5.88
CA ILE A 7 -10.07 -1.96 4.94
C ILE A 7 -10.84 -3.04 5.70
N PRO A 8 -12.09 -3.34 5.31
CA PRO A 8 -12.89 -4.32 6.02
C PRO A 8 -12.20 -5.69 6.00
N THR A 9 -12.16 -6.34 7.16
CA THR A 9 -11.73 -7.74 7.29
C THR A 9 -12.89 -8.60 6.79
N VAL A 10 -12.84 -9.03 5.54
CA VAL A 10 -13.96 -9.76 4.91
C VAL A 10 -13.60 -11.24 4.81
N ALA A 11 -14.53 -12.09 5.24
CA ALA A 11 -14.44 -13.53 5.04
C ALA A 11 -14.53 -13.85 3.54
N ALA A 12 -13.74 -14.81 3.05
CA ALA A 12 -13.70 -15.19 1.64
C ALA A 12 -15.08 -15.57 1.02
N SER A 13 -16.09 -15.87 1.85
CA SER A 13 -17.46 -16.16 1.42
C SER A 13 -18.27 -14.94 0.98
N ASP A 14 -17.83 -13.71 1.29
CA ASP A 14 -18.53 -12.46 0.92
C ASP A 14 -17.89 -11.77 -0.30
N ALA A 15 -17.01 -12.50 -0.99
CA ALA A 15 -16.07 -12.02 -2.01
C ALA A 15 -16.67 -11.36 -3.26
N GLU A 16 -17.92 -11.66 -3.61
CA GLU A 16 -18.56 -11.10 -4.81
C GLU A 16 -19.01 -9.63 -4.65
N ARG A 17 -18.86 -9.01 -3.46
CA ARG A 17 -19.56 -7.74 -3.13
C ARG A 17 -18.71 -6.67 -2.44
N LEU A 18 -17.39 -6.67 -2.62
CA LEU A 18 -16.59 -5.56 -2.12
C LEU A 18 -16.64 -4.39 -3.10
N GLU A 19 -17.58 -3.47 -2.85
CA GLU A 19 -17.61 -2.15 -3.50
C GLU A 19 -16.21 -1.52 -3.54
N PRO A 20 -15.81 -0.88 -4.65
CA PRO A 20 -14.50 -0.26 -4.71
C PRO A 20 -14.30 0.73 -3.56
N ILE A 21 -13.12 0.69 -2.96
CA ILE A 21 -12.71 1.57 -1.88
C ILE A 21 -11.96 2.75 -2.51
N VAL A 22 -12.31 3.97 -2.07
CA VAL A 22 -11.63 5.20 -2.51
C VAL A 22 -10.86 5.80 -1.34
N TYR A 23 -9.58 6.04 -1.56
CA TYR A 23 -8.73 6.85 -0.72
C TYR A 23 -8.46 8.17 -1.42
N LEU A 24 -8.66 9.28 -0.70
CA LEU A 24 -8.42 10.63 -1.22
C LEU A 24 -7.45 11.34 -0.29
N PHE A 25 -6.29 11.72 -0.83
CA PHE A 25 -5.23 12.42 -0.14
C PHE A 25 -5.11 13.81 -0.71
N ARG A 26 -5.38 14.82 0.11
CA ARG A 26 -5.21 16.22 -0.30
C ARG A 26 -3.81 16.77 0.00
N THR A 27 -3.06 16.05 0.83
CA THR A 27 -1.72 16.44 1.25
C THR A 27 -0.78 15.24 1.23
N GLU A 28 0.52 15.51 1.06
CA GLU A 28 1.53 14.46 1.16
C GLU A 28 1.61 13.83 2.58
N GLN A 29 1.18 14.57 3.60
CA GLN A 29 1.12 14.07 4.99
C GLN A 29 -0.01 13.04 5.16
N ASP A 30 -1.21 13.33 4.66
CA ASP A 30 -2.32 12.36 4.69
C ASP A 30 -1.95 11.08 3.94
N PHE A 31 -1.24 11.25 2.82
CA PHE A 31 -0.76 10.15 1.98
C PHE A 31 0.27 9.26 2.69
N VAL A 32 1.35 9.86 3.21
CA VAL A 32 2.40 9.10 3.91
C VAL A 32 1.87 8.48 5.21
N TYR A 33 0.97 9.16 5.92
CA TYR A 33 0.38 8.62 7.15
C TYR A 33 -0.39 7.32 6.92
N LEU A 34 -1.23 7.24 5.87
CA LEU A 34 -1.96 6.01 5.58
C LEU A 34 -1.01 4.89 5.13
N TRP A 35 0.00 5.22 4.30
CA TRP A 35 1.02 4.26 3.86
C TRP A 35 1.73 3.55 5.02
N GLU A 36 1.90 4.23 6.15
CA GLU A 36 2.60 3.67 7.30
C GLU A 36 1.68 3.00 8.33
N GLN A 37 0.43 3.44 8.45
CA GLN A 37 -0.54 2.84 9.37
C GLN A 37 -1.16 1.57 8.81
N ASP A 38 -1.29 1.47 7.48
CA ASP A 38 -1.95 0.35 6.85
C ASP A 38 -0.99 -0.85 6.77
N SER A 39 -0.98 -1.59 7.88
CA SER A 39 -0.06 -2.65 8.29
C SER A 39 -0.08 -3.87 7.34
N GLY A 40 0.41 -3.70 6.11
CA GLY A 40 0.42 -4.74 5.08
C GLY A 40 -0.74 -4.67 4.08
N SER A 41 -1.37 -3.51 3.94
CA SER A 41 -2.33 -3.24 2.86
C SER A 41 -1.58 -2.67 1.66
N TRP A 42 -1.69 -3.33 0.53
CA TRP A 42 -1.00 -2.91 -0.69
C TRP A 42 -1.70 -1.66 -1.25
N LEU A 43 -1.02 -0.50 -1.19
CA LEU A 43 -1.49 0.75 -1.82
C LEU A 43 -1.07 0.89 -3.30
N GLY A 44 -0.35 -0.13 -3.80
CA GLY A 44 -0.10 -0.38 -5.21
C GLY A 44 0.61 0.66 -6.06
N GLY A 45 1.05 0.21 -7.24
CA GLY A 45 1.39 1.12 -8.34
C GLY A 45 2.62 2.02 -8.20
N GLU A 46 2.57 3.21 -8.79
CA GLU A 46 3.64 4.23 -8.66
C GLU A 46 3.89 4.61 -7.19
N LEU A 47 2.87 4.45 -6.34
CA LEU A 47 2.93 4.71 -4.90
C LEU A 47 3.83 3.71 -4.17
N SER A 48 3.92 2.47 -4.65
CA SER A 48 4.88 1.48 -4.13
C SER A 48 6.34 1.84 -4.43
N HIS A 49 6.57 2.76 -5.37
CA HIS A 49 7.90 3.28 -5.73
C HIS A 49 8.22 4.64 -5.08
N ILE A 50 7.30 5.18 -4.29
CA ILE A 50 7.57 6.37 -3.50
C ILE A 50 8.59 6.03 -2.43
N LYS A 51 9.66 6.82 -2.42
CA LYS A 51 10.84 6.59 -1.59
C LYS A 51 10.76 7.38 -0.29
N ASN A 52 10.15 8.56 -0.36
CA ASN A 52 10.05 9.50 0.74
C ASN A 52 8.98 10.57 0.47
N MET A 53 8.69 11.37 1.50
CA MET A 53 7.68 12.43 1.44
C MET A 53 8.00 13.51 0.40
N LEU A 54 9.28 13.86 0.23
CA LEU A 54 9.68 14.84 -0.80
C LEU A 54 9.44 14.31 -2.21
N HIS A 55 9.71 13.03 -2.45
CA HIS A 55 9.38 12.35 -3.71
C HIS A 55 7.86 12.35 -3.92
N ALA A 56 7.06 11.99 -2.91
CA ALA A 56 5.60 12.06 -3.00
C ALA A 56 5.10 13.47 -3.37
N HIS A 57 5.64 14.49 -2.70
CA HIS A 57 5.28 15.88 -2.95
C HIS A 57 5.60 16.31 -4.38
N LYS A 58 6.82 16.04 -4.85
CA LYS A 58 7.27 16.39 -6.20
C LYS A 58 6.52 15.63 -7.29
N THR A 59 6.14 14.37 -7.04
CA THR A 59 5.46 13.54 -8.02
C THR A 59 3.97 13.89 -8.14
N PHE A 60 3.30 14.20 -7.03
CA PHE A 60 1.83 14.28 -7.02
C PHE A 60 1.22 15.58 -6.50
N PHE A 61 1.92 16.34 -5.66
CA PHE A 61 1.32 17.47 -4.94
C PHE A 61 1.86 18.84 -5.37
N ILE A 62 2.77 18.88 -6.35
CA ILE A 62 3.42 20.12 -6.78
C ILE A 62 2.45 21.11 -7.46
N GLU A 63 1.38 20.61 -8.10
CA GLU A 63 0.40 21.42 -8.83
C GLU A 63 -0.90 21.68 -8.05
N ASN A 64 -0.88 21.58 -6.72
CA ASN A 64 -2.09 21.63 -5.88
C ASN A 64 -3.15 20.61 -6.33
N GLU A 65 -2.70 19.39 -6.62
CA GLU A 65 -3.54 18.25 -6.93
C GLU A 65 -3.69 17.36 -5.69
N ALA A 66 -4.86 16.76 -5.53
CA ALA A 66 -5.12 15.66 -4.62
C ALA A 66 -4.84 14.33 -5.34
N VAL A 67 -4.35 13.35 -4.60
CA VAL A 67 -4.18 11.97 -5.08
C VAL A 67 -5.41 11.17 -4.68
N ALA A 68 -6.01 10.46 -5.61
CA ALA A 68 -7.04 9.48 -5.37
C ALA A 68 -6.53 8.07 -5.74
N ILE A 69 -6.78 7.10 -4.87
CA ILE A 69 -6.58 5.67 -5.14
C ILE A 69 -7.93 4.99 -5.06
N VAL A 70 -8.29 4.25 -6.10
CA VAL A 70 -9.51 3.45 -6.17
C VAL A 70 -9.11 2.00 -6.29
N GLN A 71 -9.56 1.17 -5.35
CA GLN A 71 -9.21 -0.25 -5.30
C GLN A 71 -10.47 -1.11 -5.27
N HIS A 72 -10.54 -2.09 -6.16
CA HIS A 72 -11.58 -3.12 -6.15
C HIS A 72 -10.93 -4.49 -5.96
N LEU A 73 -11.15 -5.06 -4.78
CA LEU A 73 -10.64 -6.36 -4.38
C LEU A 73 -11.53 -7.48 -4.90
N TYR A 74 -10.91 -8.53 -5.42
CA TYR A 74 -11.53 -9.79 -5.83
C TYR A 74 -10.94 -10.92 -4.99
N PRO A 75 -11.32 -11.04 -3.71
CA PRO A 75 -10.76 -12.06 -2.83
C PRO A 75 -11.20 -13.46 -3.26
N LEU A 76 -10.34 -14.45 -3.11
CA LEU A 76 -10.65 -15.85 -3.40
C LEU A 76 -10.66 -16.70 -2.13
N TYR A 77 -9.62 -16.57 -1.31
CA TYR A 77 -9.48 -17.31 -0.05
C TYR A 77 -8.48 -16.64 0.88
N THR A 78 -8.57 -16.97 2.16
CA THR A 78 -7.54 -16.63 3.15
C THR A 78 -6.61 -17.83 3.32
N LEU A 79 -5.30 -17.60 3.19
CA LEU A 79 -4.30 -18.60 3.53
C LEU A 79 -3.82 -18.33 4.96
N GLU A 80 -4.03 -19.29 5.84
CA GLU A 80 -3.58 -19.25 7.22
C GLU A 80 -2.62 -20.42 7.50
N ILE A 81 -1.44 -20.10 8.03
CA ILE A 81 -0.53 -21.09 8.55
C ILE A 81 -1.02 -21.47 9.96
N LYS A 82 -1.57 -22.69 10.07
CA LYS A 82 -1.98 -23.28 11.35
C LYS A 82 -0.74 -23.56 12.22
N SER A 83 -0.24 -22.52 12.88
CA SER A 83 0.83 -22.67 13.87
C SER A 83 0.20 -23.00 15.22
N THR A 84 0.16 -24.27 15.57
CA THR A 84 -0.02 -24.68 16.96
C THR A 84 1.27 -24.36 17.70
N ASN A 85 1.29 -23.23 18.42
CA ASN A 85 2.33 -22.80 19.35
C ASN A 85 3.79 -23.11 18.91
N THR A 86 4.43 -22.11 18.30
CA THR A 86 5.89 -21.94 18.17
C THR A 86 6.69 -22.82 17.20
N ASN A 87 6.09 -23.84 16.55
CA ASN A 87 6.81 -24.68 15.59
C ASN A 87 6.31 -24.47 14.16
N LEU A 88 6.71 -23.36 13.55
CA LEU A 88 6.62 -23.21 12.09
C LEU A 88 7.68 -24.10 11.45
N GLU A 89 7.26 -25.04 10.60
CA GLU A 89 8.19 -25.83 9.81
C GLU A 89 8.82 -24.96 8.72
N LEU A 90 10.05 -24.51 8.98
CA LEU A 90 10.84 -23.75 8.02
C LEU A 90 11.33 -24.67 6.89
N ASN A 91 11.33 -24.17 5.65
CA ASN A 91 11.97 -24.88 4.56
C ASN A 91 13.49 -24.96 4.75
N GLN A 92 14.16 -25.87 4.02
CA GLN A 92 15.60 -26.10 4.14
C GLN A 92 16.46 -24.83 3.96
N TYR A 93 16.04 -23.91 3.08
CA TYR A 93 16.80 -22.70 2.78
C TYR A 93 16.72 -21.70 3.93
N ALA A 94 15.53 -21.52 4.51
CA ALA A 94 15.33 -20.67 5.68
C ALA A 94 16.10 -21.23 6.90
N GLN A 95 16.05 -22.54 7.11
CA GLN A 95 16.81 -23.21 8.17
C GLN A 95 18.32 -22.99 8.01
N GLN A 96 18.85 -23.17 6.80
CA GLN A 96 20.27 -22.94 6.51
C GLN A 96 20.66 -21.48 6.70
N ALA A 97 19.84 -20.53 6.23
CA ALA A 97 20.10 -19.10 6.38
C ALA A 97 20.17 -18.69 7.87
N ILE A 98 19.25 -19.18 8.70
CA ILE A 98 19.29 -18.97 10.16
C ILE A 98 20.52 -19.64 10.77
N GLY A 99 20.85 -20.86 10.34
CA GLY A 99 22.01 -21.60 10.83
C GLY A 99 23.36 -20.95 10.51
N GLN A 100 23.41 -20.06 9.53
CA GLN A 100 24.62 -19.29 9.18
C GLN A 100 24.75 -17.95 9.93
N LEU A 101 23.72 -17.54 10.68
CA LEU A 101 23.81 -16.30 11.46
C LEU A 101 24.83 -16.46 12.60
N PRO A 102 25.77 -15.52 12.77
CA PRO A 102 26.79 -15.61 13.82
C PRO A 102 26.18 -15.38 15.20
N PHE A 103 26.71 -16.10 16.20
CA PHE A 103 26.35 -15.92 17.61
C PHE A 103 26.79 -14.56 18.16
N ILE A 104 27.95 -14.07 17.72
CA ILE A 104 28.39 -12.71 17.98
C ILE A 104 27.64 -11.80 17.02
N TYR A 105 27.01 -10.75 17.55
CA TYR A 105 26.24 -9.82 16.73
C TYR A 105 27.13 -9.13 15.69
N ASP A 106 26.86 -9.42 14.41
CA ASP A 106 27.47 -8.75 13.27
C ASP A 106 26.41 -8.00 12.48
N THR A 107 26.45 -6.67 12.55
CA THR A 107 25.45 -5.80 11.93
C THR A 107 25.28 -6.08 10.44
N ARG A 108 26.37 -6.38 9.73
CA ARG A 108 26.33 -6.61 8.28
C ARG A 108 25.58 -7.89 7.93
N THR A 109 25.97 -9.01 8.53
CA THR A 109 25.37 -10.32 8.24
C THR A 109 23.87 -10.35 8.59
N TYR A 110 23.49 -9.77 9.73
CA TYR A 110 22.07 -9.68 10.10
C TYR A 110 21.30 -8.72 9.19
N LYS A 111 21.91 -7.63 8.72
CA LYS A 111 21.29 -6.75 7.72
C LYS A 111 21.06 -7.50 6.41
N ASP A 112 22.08 -8.21 5.91
CA ASP A 112 21.99 -8.97 4.66
C ASP A 112 20.91 -10.06 4.75
N PHE A 113 20.78 -10.73 5.90
CA PHE A 113 19.67 -11.65 6.15
C PHE A 113 18.30 -10.96 6.03
N LEU A 114 18.12 -9.81 6.69
CA LEU A 114 16.86 -9.07 6.65
C LEU A 114 16.56 -8.44 5.28
N ASP A 115 17.59 -8.14 4.47
CA ASP A 115 17.43 -7.66 3.10
C ASP A 115 16.92 -8.77 2.17
N ILE A 116 17.29 -10.02 2.42
CA ILE A 116 16.85 -11.18 1.62
C ILE A 116 15.50 -11.72 2.08
N TRP A 117 15.32 -11.89 3.40
CA TRP A 117 14.18 -12.62 3.98
C TRP A 117 13.11 -11.70 4.58
N GLY A 118 13.33 -10.39 4.56
CA GLY A 118 12.46 -9.43 5.23
C GLY A 118 12.59 -9.49 6.76
N THR A 119 11.76 -8.70 7.44
CA THR A 119 11.75 -8.60 8.91
C THR A 119 10.76 -9.53 9.58
N HIS A 120 9.72 -9.94 8.85
CA HIS A 120 8.60 -10.73 9.36
C HIS A 120 8.23 -11.84 8.38
N VAL A 121 7.64 -12.90 8.92
CA VAL A 121 7.02 -13.99 8.16
C VAL A 121 5.52 -13.84 8.24
N ILE A 122 4.88 -13.96 7.08
CA ILE A 122 3.42 -13.87 6.94
C ILE A 122 2.79 -15.17 7.46
N LEU A 123 1.86 -15.05 8.39
CA LEU A 123 1.12 -16.16 8.98
C LEU A 123 -0.30 -16.27 8.45
N GLU A 124 -0.90 -15.15 8.06
CA GLU A 124 -2.24 -15.12 7.50
C GLU A 124 -2.31 -14.04 6.42
N THR A 125 -2.90 -14.39 5.28
CA THR A 125 -3.01 -13.47 4.14
C THR A 125 -4.26 -13.70 3.32
N LEU A 126 -4.80 -12.61 2.78
CA LEU A 126 -5.87 -12.63 1.80
C LEU A 126 -5.29 -12.82 0.39
N ILE A 127 -5.75 -13.86 -0.30
CA ILE A 127 -5.33 -14.22 -1.66
C ILE A 127 -6.47 -13.92 -2.64
N GLY A 128 -6.15 -13.36 -3.81
CA GLY A 128 -7.12 -13.09 -4.87
C GLY A 128 -6.57 -12.19 -5.98
N GLY A 129 -7.39 -11.28 -6.49
CA GLY A 129 -6.97 -10.23 -7.42
C GLY A 129 -7.35 -8.83 -6.94
N MET A 130 -6.76 -7.81 -7.54
CA MET A 130 -7.21 -6.43 -7.33
C MET A 130 -7.11 -5.61 -8.60
N HIS A 131 -8.12 -4.78 -8.85
CA HIS A 131 -8.06 -3.73 -9.86
C HIS A 131 -7.86 -2.40 -9.12
N GLU A 132 -6.76 -1.72 -9.44
CA GLU A 132 -6.43 -0.43 -8.83
C GLU A 132 -6.28 0.65 -9.90
N GLN A 133 -6.80 1.83 -9.59
CA GLN A 133 -6.62 3.04 -10.37
C GLN A 133 -6.12 4.16 -9.47
N GLN A 134 -5.12 4.90 -9.95
CA GLN A 134 -4.62 6.10 -9.29
C GLN A 134 -4.90 7.30 -10.18
N ALA A 135 -5.43 8.36 -9.57
CA ALA A 135 -5.78 9.57 -10.27
C ALA A 135 -5.28 10.81 -9.51
N LEU A 136 -4.82 11.80 -10.26
CA LEU A 136 -4.58 13.14 -9.77
C LEU A 136 -5.84 13.98 -10.02
N VAL A 137 -6.26 14.74 -9.03
CA VAL A 137 -7.49 15.53 -9.05
C VAL A 137 -7.16 16.95 -8.63
N LYS A 138 -7.40 17.92 -9.51
CA LYS A 138 -7.13 19.34 -9.20
C LYS A 138 -7.94 19.80 -7.99
N ASP A 139 -7.34 20.50 -7.03
CA ASP A 139 -8.03 20.95 -5.82
C ASP A 139 -9.25 21.87 -6.13
N CYS A 140 -9.20 22.58 -7.25
CA CYS A 140 -10.33 23.40 -7.73
C CYS A 140 -11.60 22.59 -8.03
N ILE A 141 -11.53 21.25 -8.10
CA ILE A 141 -12.71 20.41 -8.26
C ILE A 141 -13.73 20.60 -7.13
N PHE A 142 -13.23 20.89 -5.92
CA PHE A 142 -14.04 21.13 -4.72
C PHE A 142 -14.61 22.56 -4.68
N ARG A 143 -14.11 23.46 -5.53
CA ARG A 143 -14.43 24.90 -5.52
C ARG A 143 -14.73 25.36 -6.95
N SER A 144 -15.97 25.18 -7.41
CA SER A 144 -16.40 25.74 -8.69
C SER A 144 -16.72 27.23 -8.54
N THR A 145 -16.19 28.07 -9.43
CA THR A 145 -16.54 29.49 -9.55
C THR A 145 -17.81 29.73 -10.38
N TYR A 146 -18.27 28.72 -11.14
CA TYR A 146 -19.36 28.85 -12.11
C TYR A 146 -20.67 28.18 -11.66
N PHE A 147 -20.61 27.26 -10.70
CA PHE A 147 -21.76 26.59 -10.10
C PHE A 147 -21.73 26.84 -8.60
N THR A 148 -22.88 26.96 -7.96
CA THR A 148 -23.07 27.29 -6.53
C THR A 148 -22.38 26.33 -5.54
N ARG A 149 -21.71 25.27 -6.02
CA ARG A 149 -20.78 24.41 -5.27
C ARG A 149 -19.91 23.60 -6.26
N GLY A 150 -18.67 23.27 -5.86
CA GLY A 150 -17.88 22.23 -6.53
C GLY A 150 -18.40 20.82 -6.20
N LEU A 151 -17.66 19.78 -6.60
CA LEU A 151 -18.01 18.40 -6.20
C LEU A 151 -17.75 18.21 -4.71
N THR A 152 -18.69 17.56 -4.04
CA THR A 152 -18.48 16.99 -2.69
C THR A 152 -17.56 15.78 -2.76
N GLU A 153 -16.96 15.41 -1.62
CA GLU A 153 -16.13 14.19 -1.54
C GLU A 153 -16.91 12.94 -1.92
N SER A 154 -18.19 12.83 -1.53
CA SER A 154 -19.04 11.70 -1.88
C SER A 154 -19.35 11.62 -3.37
N GLU A 155 -19.59 12.75 -4.03
CA GLU A 155 -19.78 12.80 -5.48
C GLU A 155 -18.50 12.45 -6.23
N LEU A 156 -17.34 12.92 -5.74
CA LEU A 156 -16.04 12.55 -6.28
C LEU A 156 -15.76 11.05 -6.09
N GLU A 157 -16.04 10.49 -4.91
CA GLU A 157 -15.91 9.06 -4.61
C GLU A 157 -16.76 8.23 -5.60
N LEU A 158 -18.04 8.57 -5.80
CA LEU A 158 -18.91 7.85 -6.75
C LEU A 158 -18.35 7.86 -8.18
N ARG A 159 -17.83 9.01 -8.63
CA ARG A 159 -17.27 9.17 -9.97
C ARG A 159 -15.99 8.36 -10.15
N LEU A 160 -15.11 8.37 -9.15
CA LEU A 160 -13.88 7.57 -9.14
C LEU A 160 -14.17 6.06 -9.17
N LYS A 161 -15.20 5.60 -8.45
CA LYS A 161 -15.64 4.19 -8.54
C LYS A 161 -16.18 3.86 -9.93
N ALA A 162 -16.95 4.77 -10.53
CA ALA A 162 -17.49 4.58 -11.88
C ALA A 162 -16.37 4.48 -12.93
N ASP A 163 -15.31 5.28 -12.82
CA ASP A 163 -14.15 5.20 -13.71
C ASP A 163 -13.46 3.83 -13.65
N LEU A 164 -13.26 3.29 -12.44
CA LEU A 164 -12.65 1.97 -12.26
C LEU A 164 -13.51 0.86 -12.87
N LEU A 165 -14.82 0.88 -12.60
CA LEU A 165 -15.74 -0.20 -12.97
C LEU A 165 -16.16 -0.18 -14.45
N SER A 166 -16.43 1.00 -15.00
CA SER A 166 -17.10 1.12 -16.29
C SER A 166 -16.19 1.62 -17.42
N ARG A 167 -15.03 2.21 -17.11
CA ARG A 167 -14.11 2.90 -18.05
C ARG A 167 -14.76 3.99 -18.92
N THR A 168 -16.06 4.16 -18.85
CA THR A 168 -16.81 5.28 -19.41
C THR A 168 -16.94 6.32 -18.31
N SER A 169 -16.35 7.49 -18.52
CA SER A 169 -16.67 8.63 -17.65
C SER A 169 -18.19 8.82 -17.65
N MET A 170 -18.75 9.35 -16.57
CA MET A 170 -20.19 9.67 -16.50
C MET A 170 -20.59 10.82 -17.48
N ASN A 171 -19.82 11.07 -18.55
CA ASN A 171 -19.91 12.18 -19.48
C ASN A 171 -20.01 13.53 -18.76
N ASP A 172 -19.12 13.76 -17.77
CA ASP A 172 -19.04 15.01 -17.05
C ASP A 172 -17.74 15.74 -17.37
N SER A 173 -17.81 16.67 -18.33
CA SER A 173 -16.69 17.52 -18.72
C SER A 173 -16.04 18.29 -17.56
N TYR A 174 -16.78 18.63 -16.50
CA TYR A 174 -16.23 19.32 -15.33
C TYR A 174 -15.27 18.40 -14.56
N TYR A 175 -15.70 17.15 -14.33
CA TYR A 175 -14.91 16.10 -13.68
C TYR A 175 -13.76 15.62 -14.58
N ASP A 176 -14.03 15.36 -15.86
CA ASP A 176 -13.08 14.86 -16.86
C ASP A 176 -11.91 15.83 -17.07
N SER A 177 -12.16 17.14 -17.08
CA SER A 177 -11.09 18.15 -17.25
C SER A 177 -10.26 18.42 -15.99
N ARG A 178 -10.66 17.86 -14.83
CA ARG A 178 -10.03 18.11 -13.52
C ARG A 178 -9.43 16.86 -12.89
N ARG A 179 -9.54 15.71 -13.56
CA ARG A 179 -8.82 14.50 -13.17
C ARG A 179 -7.82 14.09 -14.23
N ARG A 180 -6.81 13.34 -13.82
CA ARG A 180 -5.89 12.64 -14.69
C ARG A 180 -5.62 11.26 -14.10
N ILE A 181 -5.98 10.20 -14.82
CA ILE A 181 -5.59 8.83 -14.43
C ILE A 181 -4.11 8.69 -14.72
N ILE A 182 -3.33 8.42 -13.67
CA ILE A 182 -1.88 8.22 -13.76
C ILE A 182 -1.50 6.73 -13.71
N LEU A 183 -2.40 5.89 -13.20
CA LEU A 183 -2.24 4.45 -13.19
C LEU A 183 -3.60 3.76 -13.32
N ASP A 184 -3.67 2.73 -14.16
CA ASP A 184 -4.77 1.75 -14.18
C ASP A 184 -4.12 0.38 -14.36
N HIS A 185 -4.15 -0.45 -13.32
CA HIS A 185 -3.50 -1.75 -13.38
C HIS A 185 -4.22 -2.82 -12.57
N ARG A 186 -3.78 -4.06 -12.77
CA ARG A 186 -4.40 -5.24 -12.21
C ARG A 186 -3.36 -6.11 -11.53
N ILE A 187 -3.73 -6.64 -10.37
CA ILE A 187 -2.94 -7.48 -9.49
C ILE A 187 -3.47 -8.90 -9.52
N GLY A 188 -2.58 -9.86 -9.75
CA GLY A 188 -2.98 -11.23 -10.01
C GLY A 188 -3.66 -11.36 -11.37
N GLY A 189 -4.06 -12.58 -11.68
CA GLY A 189 -4.62 -12.96 -12.97
C GLY A 189 -3.58 -12.95 -14.08
N GLU A 190 -4.05 -13.17 -15.30
CA GLU A 190 -3.25 -13.12 -16.50
C GLU A 190 -2.98 -11.67 -16.93
N SER A 191 -1.71 -11.30 -17.08
CA SER A 191 -1.29 -9.92 -17.38
C SER A 191 -1.60 -9.47 -18.81
N ASN A 192 -1.82 -10.41 -19.74
CA ASN A 192 -2.03 -10.11 -21.15
C ASN A 192 -3.53 -9.96 -21.53
N VAL A 193 -4.44 -10.05 -20.56
CA VAL A 193 -5.89 -10.01 -20.80
C VAL A 193 -6.42 -8.59 -20.58
N SER A 194 -6.93 -7.97 -21.65
CA SER A 194 -7.49 -6.61 -21.60
C SER A 194 -8.93 -6.57 -21.06
N ASN A 195 -9.73 -7.60 -21.35
CA ASN A 195 -11.11 -7.72 -20.88
C ASN A 195 -11.15 -8.00 -19.37
N ILE A 196 -11.96 -7.24 -18.63
CA ILE A 196 -12.00 -7.34 -17.16
C ILE A 196 -12.58 -8.68 -16.68
N ASP A 197 -13.59 -9.22 -17.36
CA ASP A 197 -14.24 -10.45 -16.94
C ASP A 197 -13.38 -11.68 -17.23
N GLN A 198 -12.66 -11.67 -18.35
CA GLN A 198 -11.64 -12.68 -18.64
C GLN A 198 -10.49 -12.62 -17.63
N TRP A 199 -10.06 -11.42 -17.25
CA TRP A 199 -9.04 -11.26 -16.20
C TRP A 199 -9.54 -11.81 -14.86
N LYS A 200 -10.78 -11.50 -14.45
CA LYS A 200 -11.40 -12.06 -13.22
C LYS A 200 -11.41 -13.59 -13.24
N GLN A 201 -11.78 -14.20 -14.36
CA GLN A 201 -11.80 -15.67 -14.49
C GLN A 201 -10.42 -16.29 -14.30
N SER A 202 -9.35 -15.59 -14.71
CA SER A 202 -7.97 -16.07 -14.57
C SER A 202 -7.44 -16.06 -13.13
N LEU A 203 -8.07 -15.32 -12.22
CA LEU A 203 -7.64 -15.17 -10.82
C LEU A 203 -7.54 -16.51 -10.09
N ASN A 204 -8.45 -17.45 -10.38
CA ASN A 204 -8.43 -18.79 -9.77
C ASN A 204 -7.14 -19.56 -10.07
N SER A 205 -6.52 -19.31 -11.23
CA SER A 205 -5.29 -20.00 -11.65
C SER A 205 -4.02 -19.23 -11.30
N LYS A 206 -4.11 -17.90 -11.19
CA LYS A 206 -2.97 -17.00 -10.99
C LYS A 206 -3.28 -15.94 -9.93
N PRO A 207 -3.61 -16.33 -8.69
CA PRO A 207 -3.93 -15.33 -7.68
C PRO A 207 -2.68 -14.60 -7.19
N ALA A 208 -2.89 -13.45 -6.57
CA ALA A 208 -1.87 -12.66 -5.91
C ALA A 208 -2.18 -12.50 -4.41
N LEU A 209 -1.13 -12.18 -3.67
CA LEU A 209 -1.23 -11.77 -2.28
C LEU A 209 -1.77 -10.33 -2.22
N LEU A 210 -2.95 -10.14 -1.61
CA LEU A 210 -3.62 -8.83 -1.57
C LEU A 210 -3.38 -8.09 -0.26
N LYS A 211 -3.46 -8.81 0.87
CA LYS A 211 -3.35 -8.24 2.20
C LYS A 211 -2.69 -9.21 3.17
N ILE A 212 -1.82 -8.68 4.02
CA ILE A 212 -1.26 -9.42 5.15
C ILE A 212 -2.15 -9.17 6.36
N ASN A 213 -2.78 -10.22 6.89
CA ASN A 213 -3.65 -10.12 8.07
C ASN A 213 -2.89 -10.38 9.37
N LYS A 214 -1.92 -11.31 9.32
CA LYS A 214 -1.13 -11.71 10.48
C LYS A 214 0.30 -12.01 10.05
N TYR A 215 1.25 -11.59 10.87
CA TYR A 215 2.67 -11.84 10.66
C TYR A 215 3.38 -11.99 12.01
N THR A 216 4.57 -12.56 11.98
CA THR A 216 5.43 -12.73 13.17
C THR A 216 6.88 -12.37 12.80
N PRO A 217 7.63 -11.67 13.66
CA PRO A 217 9.01 -11.32 13.36
C PRO A 217 9.88 -12.58 13.32
N TRP A 218 10.93 -12.58 12.50
CA TRP A 218 11.87 -13.71 12.43
C TRP A 218 12.44 -14.11 13.79
N SER A 219 12.64 -13.16 14.71
CA SER A 219 13.09 -13.41 16.08
C SER A 219 12.17 -14.33 16.88
N ASP A 220 10.88 -14.38 16.58
CA ASP A 220 9.91 -15.22 17.30
C ASP A 220 9.81 -16.64 16.74
N ILE A 221 10.42 -16.88 15.58
CA ILE A 221 10.46 -18.19 14.90
C ILE A 221 11.74 -18.96 15.25
N VAL A 222 12.84 -18.24 15.54
CA VAL A 222 14.14 -18.84 15.83
C VAL A 222 14.21 -19.37 17.26
N HIS A 223 14.51 -20.67 17.41
CA HIS A 223 14.63 -21.31 18.72
C HIS A 223 15.93 -20.97 19.48
N ASN A 224 17.03 -20.68 18.76
CA ASN A 224 18.29 -20.31 19.40
C ASN A 224 18.18 -18.92 20.06
N SER A 225 18.34 -18.87 21.39
CA SER A 225 18.14 -17.64 22.17
C SER A 225 19.09 -16.50 21.81
N ILE A 226 20.33 -16.80 21.45
CA ILE A 226 21.34 -15.81 21.06
C ILE A 226 20.98 -15.21 19.69
N ILE A 227 20.73 -16.07 18.70
CA ILE A 227 20.34 -15.63 17.35
C ILE A 227 19.02 -14.87 17.40
N LYS A 228 18.06 -15.32 18.22
CA LYS A 228 16.80 -14.61 18.48
C LYS A 228 17.02 -13.19 18.99
N ALA A 229 17.85 -13.00 20.02
CA ALA A 229 18.14 -11.68 20.58
C ALA A 229 18.85 -10.77 19.56
N ASN A 230 19.77 -11.33 18.77
CA ASN A 230 20.47 -10.61 17.72
C ASN A 230 19.52 -10.19 16.57
N LEU A 231 18.62 -11.08 16.14
CA LEU A 231 17.57 -10.75 15.17
C LEU A 231 16.64 -9.66 15.69
N GLN A 232 16.21 -9.76 16.96
CA GLN A 232 15.37 -8.73 17.58
C GLN A 232 16.06 -7.36 17.57
N THR A 233 17.37 -7.33 17.88
CA THR A 233 18.20 -6.12 17.81
C THR A 233 18.28 -5.57 16.38
N ALA A 234 18.57 -6.43 15.40
CA ALA A 234 18.66 -6.03 13.99
C ALA A 234 17.33 -5.51 13.45
N ILE A 235 16.23 -6.20 13.71
CA ILE A 235 14.87 -5.81 13.30
C ILE A 235 14.50 -4.46 13.93
N THR A 236 14.71 -4.31 15.24
CA THR A 236 14.43 -3.05 15.95
C THR A 236 15.27 -1.90 15.40
N SER A 237 16.54 -2.15 15.09
CA SER A 237 17.45 -1.14 14.54
C SER A 237 17.02 -0.70 13.14
N ARG A 238 16.57 -1.64 12.29
CA ARG A 238 16.03 -1.35 10.96
C ARG A 238 14.75 -0.51 11.03
N ILE A 239 13.84 -0.86 11.94
CA ILE A 239 12.59 -0.10 12.17
C ILE A 239 12.91 1.32 12.67
N LYS A 240 13.83 1.46 13.63
CA LYS A 240 14.26 2.76 14.16
C LYS A 240 14.96 3.63 13.10
N LEU A 241 15.82 3.04 12.27
CA LEU A 241 16.48 3.76 11.19
C LEU A 241 15.46 4.36 10.22
N ALA A 242 14.47 3.56 9.80
CA ALA A 242 13.38 4.03 8.96
C ALA A 242 12.58 5.18 9.63
N ALA A 243 12.31 5.07 10.93
CA ALA A 243 11.62 6.11 11.70
C ALA A 243 12.43 7.42 11.82
N ASN A 244 13.75 7.34 11.97
CA ASN A 244 14.61 8.53 12.07
C ASN A 244 14.74 9.24 10.72
N THR A 245 14.95 8.49 9.64
CA THR A 245 14.98 9.05 8.27
C THR A 245 13.70 9.84 7.96
N ARG A 246 12.55 9.39 8.45
CA ARG A 246 11.27 10.09 8.30
C ARG A 246 11.22 11.48 8.94
N ILE A 247 11.80 11.64 10.14
CA ILE A 247 11.80 12.94 10.84
C ILE A 247 12.62 13.97 10.04
N ASP A 248 13.75 13.53 9.49
CA ASP A 248 14.59 14.38 8.67
C ASP A 248 13.89 14.80 7.36
N GLU A 249 13.12 13.89 6.76
CA GLU A 249 12.34 14.16 5.54
C GLU A 249 11.18 15.13 5.77
N LEU A 250 10.47 15.03 6.91
CA LEU A 250 9.44 16.01 7.30
C LEU A 250 9.99 17.43 7.35
N ASN A 251 11.17 17.59 7.94
CA ASN A 251 11.85 18.88 8.03
C ASN A 251 12.26 19.40 6.64
N GLN A 252 12.64 18.53 5.71
CA GLN A 252 13.00 18.93 4.34
C GLN A 252 11.79 19.41 3.53
N VAL A 253 10.63 18.74 3.63
CA VAL A 253 9.42 19.18 2.93
C VAL A 253 8.94 20.54 3.44
N GLN A 254 8.99 20.76 4.76
CA GLN A 254 8.65 22.06 5.35
C GLN A 254 9.57 23.18 4.83
N ARG A 255 10.88 22.94 4.75
CA ARG A 255 11.83 23.90 4.17
C ARG A 255 11.54 24.18 2.70
N TYR A 256 11.30 23.15 1.90
CA TYR A 256 10.97 23.31 0.47
C TYR A 256 9.71 24.16 0.26
N LYS A 257 8.67 23.93 1.08
CA LYS A 257 7.44 24.73 1.03
C LYS A 257 7.67 26.19 1.43
N LEU A 258 8.51 26.43 2.44
CA LEU A 258 8.89 27.78 2.85
C LEU A 258 9.67 28.50 1.72
N ASP A 259 10.68 27.85 1.16
CA ASP A 259 11.48 28.43 0.08
C ASP A 259 10.64 28.77 -1.16
N ALA A 260 9.66 27.92 -1.52
CA ALA A 260 8.73 28.18 -2.62
C ALA A 260 7.83 29.41 -2.39
N LEU A 261 7.55 29.78 -1.13
CA LEU A 261 6.77 30.97 -0.79
C LEU A 261 7.59 32.26 -0.86
N PHE A 262 8.93 32.19 -0.80
CA PHE A 262 9.83 33.35 -0.84
C PHE A 262 10.41 33.64 -2.24
N VAL A 263 10.06 32.83 -3.24
CA VAL A 263 10.50 32.98 -4.65
C VAL A 263 9.37 33.54 -5.55
N GLN A 264 8.18 33.81 -4.99
CA GLN A 264 7.08 34.54 -5.66
C GLN A 264 7.08 36.02 -5.28
#